data_AF-A0A812ASH1-F1
#
_entry.id   AF-A0A812ASH1-F1
#
_cell.length_a   1.000
_cell.length_b   1.000
_cell.length_c   1.000
_cell.angle_alpha   90.00
_cell.angle_beta   90.00
_cell.angle_gamma   90.00
#
_symmetry.space_group_name_H-M   'P 1'
#
loop_
_entity.id
_entity.type
_entity.pdbx_description
1 polymer ?
#
loop_
_entity_poly.entity_id
_entity_poly.type
_entity_poly.pdbx_seq_one_letter_code
_entity_poly.pdbx_strand_id
1 'polypeptide(L)'
;MPYCGICDLGFISDVALEGHRTDKKHLSRSEEYQRRVLEAAHNVHVTGFSRNISHEDLNAYFSNFGKVLDVTYIDHNSRWPFAFVKFENLLVASQVLRYKHHCLNGHFLRVQPKRLKFRNPNRLEVSNLCSANMDIPNQIGCQQQSGYQGKSHKKFKDVNFLAQDFNEIFSNLIKKLSKINTIAEQMITLYEELKLSDDDLTHRMEFCDLLYTILEPYFPGCSVVLFGSSVNGFGVKGCDIDIFLDISHLMPSELPPTDASNSALKKLIQKDALPNKMGLCNSYLMKFLSQYDSRIQPFVFAIRMWAKNKKIASVGGTRFSSYSLTLMILFFLQNLEPAVLPSIQEVMDACTKEEEIMIDGFSCSYPQRPAHNVLPLNKNKDLLGDLLKKFFDFFLHLDYETTVISPRTGNLLSRSEIESQEELKSFRMSPVCVQDPYLLEHNTSANYDIILGATGKKCAKNFFHIGMEVILRWRRKLNYAQDIAQETE
;
A
#
# COMPACT_ATOMS: atom_id res chain seq x y z
N MET A 1 -11.63 -23.77 20.49
CA MET A 1 -13.10 -23.56 20.57
C MET A 1 -13.38 -22.18 20.02
N PRO A 2 -14.29 -22.05 19.05
CA PRO A 2 -14.72 -20.74 18.54
C PRO A 2 -15.19 -19.84 19.68
N TYR A 3 -14.88 -18.54 19.61
CA TYR A 3 -15.07 -17.59 20.71
C TYR A 3 -15.59 -16.26 20.19
N CYS A 4 -16.49 -15.66 20.95
CA CYS A 4 -17.05 -14.35 20.67
C CYS A 4 -16.44 -13.31 21.62
N GLY A 5 -15.56 -12.45 21.12
CA GLY A 5 -14.91 -11.39 21.93
C GLY A 5 -15.84 -10.28 22.41
N ILE A 6 -16.97 -10.05 21.73
CA ILE A 6 -17.97 -9.04 22.12
C ILE A 6 -18.81 -9.52 23.31
N CYS A 7 -19.16 -10.82 23.31
CA CYS A 7 -19.98 -11.41 24.36
C CYS A 7 -19.17 -12.18 25.41
N ASP A 8 -17.87 -12.38 25.19
CA ASP A 8 -16.95 -13.18 26.01
C ASP A 8 -17.46 -14.61 26.23
N LEU A 9 -17.89 -15.27 25.14
CA LEU A 9 -18.50 -16.61 25.16
C LEU A 9 -17.76 -17.57 24.23
N GLY A 10 -17.49 -18.79 24.71
CA GLY A 10 -16.96 -19.90 23.92
C GLY A 10 -18.08 -20.78 23.36
N PHE A 11 -17.88 -21.31 22.16
CA PHE A 11 -18.84 -22.11 21.40
C PHE A 11 -18.26 -23.47 21.01
N ILE A 12 -19.15 -24.45 20.87
CA ILE A 12 -18.80 -25.85 20.61
C ILE A 12 -18.42 -26.08 19.14
N SER A 13 -18.87 -25.21 18.22
CA SER A 13 -18.56 -25.27 16.79
C SER A 13 -18.67 -23.88 16.13
N ASP A 14 -18.05 -23.72 14.96
CA ASP A 14 -18.10 -22.46 14.21
C ASP A 14 -19.52 -22.13 13.75
N VAL A 15 -20.34 -23.15 13.45
CA VAL A 15 -21.75 -23.00 13.12
C VAL A 15 -22.54 -22.41 14.29
N ALA A 16 -22.23 -22.83 15.53
CA ALA A 16 -22.87 -22.28 16.73
C ALA A 16 -22.41 -20.84 17.03
N LEU A 17 -21.15 -20.50 16.73
CA LEU A 17 -20.65 -19.13 16.82
C LEU A 17 -21.33 -18.22 15.79
N GLU A 18 -21.54 -18.72 14.57
CA GLU A 18 -22.19 -17.95 13.51
C GLU A 18 -23.68 -17.72 13.81
N GLY A 19 -24.37 -18.74 14.32
CA GLY A 19 -25.71 -18.60 14.87
C GLY A 19 -25.78 -17.55 15.99
N HIS A 20 -24.83 -17.56 16.92
CA HIS A 20 -24.75 -16.56 17.98
C HIS A 20 -24.52 -15.13 17.47
N ARG A 21 -23.70 -14.94 16.43
CA ARG A 21 -23.40 -13.62 15.86
C ARG A 21 -24.62 -12.96 15.22
N THR A 22 -25.58 -13.76 14.77
CA THR A 22 -26.83 -13.28 14.16
C THR A 22 -27.95 -13.02 15.19
N ASP A 23 -27.75 -13.38 16.46
CA ASP A 23 -28.75 -13.13 17.52
C ASP A 23 -28.90 -11.63 17.84
N LYS A 24 -30.15 -11.19 18.04
CA LYS A 24 -30.49 -9.79 18.40
C LYS A 24 -29.72 -9.27 19.62
N LYS A 25 -29.42 -10.12 20.60
CA LYS A 25 -28.64 -9.76 21.80
C LYS A 25 -27.17 -9.51 21.47
N HIS A 26 -26.59 -10.29 20.56
CA HIS A 26 -25.22 -10.08 20.10
C HIS A 26 -25.13 -8.80 19.27
N LEU A 27 -26.05 -8.62 18.31
CA LEU A 27 -26.09 -7.44 17.44
C LEU A 27 -26.18 -6.13 18.25
N SER A 28 -27.08 -6.05 19.23
CA SER A 28 -27.20 -4.87 20.09
C SER A 28 -25.92 -4.58 20.91
N ARG A 29 -25.24 -5.62 21.40
CA ARG A 29 -23.95 -5.47 22.09
C ARG A 29 -22.83 -5.06 21.14
N SER A 30 -22.86 -5.57 19.92
CA SER A 30 -21.92 -5.22 18.85
C SER A 30 -22.06 -3.75 18.44
N GLU A 31 -23.29 -3.27 18.26
CA GLU A 31 -23.57 -1.86 17.97
C GLU A 31 -23.09 -0.92 19.09
N GLU A 32 -23.37 -1.27 20.34
CA GLU A 32 -22.88 -0.48 21.49
C GLU A 32 -21.35 -0.54 21.62
N TYR A 33 -20.74 -1.69 21.32
CA TYR A 33 -19.29 -1.84 21.25
C TYR A 33 -18.69 -0.93 20.18
N GLN A 34 -19.21 -0.97 18.95
CA GLN A 34 -18.79 -0.13 17.83
C GLN A 34 -18.93 1.36 18.15
N ARG A 35 -20.06 1.77 18.75
CA ARG A 35 -20.30 3.15 19.18
C ARG A 35 -19.22 3.62 20.16
N ARG A 36 -18.86 2.79 21.14
CA ARG A 36 -17.83 3.09 22.14
C ARG A 36 -16.42 3.11 21.56
N VAL A 37 -16.13 2.27 20.56
CA VAL A 37 -14.85 2.27 19.82
C VAL A 37 -14.71 3.54 19.00
N LEU A 38 -15.74 3.91 18.23
CA LEU A 38 -15.73 5.13 17.46
C LEU A 38 -15.59 6.35 18.38
N GLU A 39 -16.34 6.39 19.48
CA GLU A 39 -16.21 7.44 20.48
C GLU A 39 -14.78 7.50 21.06
N ALA A 40 -14.15 6.35 21.36
CA ALA A 40 -12.77 6.30 21.84
C ALA A 40 -11.74 6.74 20.78
N ALA A 41 -11.97 6.50 19.48
CA ALA A 41 -11.08 6.91 18.40
C ALA A 41 -10.97 8.45 18.27
N HIS A 42 -12.00 9.18 18.68
CA HIS A 42 -11.96 10.64 18.79
C HIS A 42 -11.17 11.14 20.02
N ASN A 43 -10.73 10.25 20.91
CA ASN A 43 -10.11 10.60 22.17
C ASN A 43 -8.64 10.13 22.24
N VAL A 44 -7.76 11.01 22.71
CA VAL A 44 -6.37 10.66 23.04
C VAL A 44 -6.15 10.71 24.55
N HIS A 45 -5.40 9.75 25.07
CA HIS A 45 -4.94 9.69 26.45
C HIS A 45 -3.59 10.38 26.58
N VAL A 46 -3.52 11.44 27.38
CA VAL A 46 -2.35 12.29 27.55
C VAL A 46 -1.79 12.10 28.96
N THR A 47 -0.50 11.84 29.05
CA THR A 47 0.25 11.63 30.31
C THR A 47 1.59 12.35 30.23
N GLY A 48 2.37 12.39 31.31
CA GLY A 48 3.74 12.94 31.29
C GLY A 48 3.85 14.46 31.52
N PHE A 49 2.74 15.11 31.89
CA PHE A 49 2.74 16.49 32.37
C PHE A 49 2.70 16.55 33.90
N SER A 50 3.15 17.67 34.46
CA SER A 50 3.11 17.92 35.90
C SER A 50 1.84 18.67 36.31
N ARG A 51 1.55 18.75 37.61
CA ARG A 51 0.33 19.40 38.15
C ARG A 51 0.27 20.91 37.92
N ASN A 52 1.36 21.52 37.46
CA ASN A 52 1.40 22.92 37.05
C ASN A 52 0.75 23.17 35.67
N ILE A 53 0.47 22.13 34.88
CA ILE A 53 -0.21 22.23 33.60
C ILE A 53 -1.71 22.13 33.85
N SER A 54 -2.45 23.18 33.50
CA SER A 54 -3.89 23.22 33.69
C SER A 54 -4.66 22.52 32.57
N HIS A 55 -5.96 22.36 32.79
CA HIS A 55 -6.90 21.96 31.75
C HIS A 55 -6.86 22.93 30.55
N GLU A 56 -6.79 24.24 30.82
CA GLU A 56 -6.75 25.29 29.80
C GLU A 56 -5.48 25.20 28.95
N ASP A 57 -4.33 24.89 29.57
CA ASP A 57 -3.06 24.72 28.88
C ASP A 57 -3.11 23.56 27.88
N LEU A 58 -3.68 22.42 28.30
CA LEU A 58 -3.88 21.26 27.43
C LEU A 58 -4.84 21.58 26.29
N ASN A 59 -5.96 22.23 26.59
CA ASN A 59 -6.92 22.63 25.57
C ASN A 59 -6.30 23.58 24.54
N ALA A 60 -5.57 24.60 24.99
CA ALA A 60 -4.89 25.55 24.11
C ALA A 60 -3.82 24.86 23.25
N TYR A 61 -3.03 23.96 23.83
CA TYR A 61 -2.02 23.20 23.10
C TYR A 61 -2.63 22.30 22.02
N PHE A 62 -3.62 21.49 22.37
CA PHE A 62 -4.23 20.53 21.44
C PHE A 62 -5.16 21.20 20.41
N SER A 63 -5.71 22.38 20.72
CA SER A 63 -6.47 23.18 19.75
C SER A 63 -5.64 23.61 18.53
N ASN A 64 -4.30 23.64 18.63
CA ASN A 64 -3.43 23.91 17.49
C ASN A 64 -3.47 22.79 16.42
N PHE A 65 -3.90 21.58 16.77
CA PHE A 65 -4.00 20.46 15.85
C PHE A 65 -5.38 20.37 15.18
N GLY A 66 -6.40 20.92 15.84
CA GLY A 66 -7.78 20.97 15.35
C GLY A 66 -8.76 21.19 16.49
N LYS A 67 -10.05 21.31 16.17
CA LYS A 67 -11.09 21.66 17.15
C LYS A 67 -11.21 20.59 18.25
N VAL A 68 -10.89 20.98 19.48
CA VAL A 68 -11.08 20.19 20.70
C VAL A 68 -12.51 20.40 21.19
N LEU A 69 -13.21 19.31 21.47
CA LEU A 69 -14.58 19.33 22.01
C LEU A 69 -14.59 19.27 23.54
N ASP A 70 -13.67 18.51 24.13
CA ASP A 70 -13.58 18.31 25.58
C ASP A 70 -12.16 17.91 25.99
N VAL A 71 -11.75 18.34 27.19
CA VAL A 71 -10.54 17.86 27.87
C VAL A 71 -10.91 17.38 29.26
N THR A 72 -10.92 16.07 29.46
CA THR A 72 -11.16 15.48 30.78
C THR A 72 -9.84 15.39 31.55
N TYR A 73 -9.57 16.33 32.45
CA TYR A 73 -8.37 16.33 33.31
C TYR A 73 -8.60 15.51 34.60
N ILE A 74 -7.68 14.61 34.92
CA ILE A 74 -7.78 13.72 36.09
C ILE A 74 -6.47 13.76 36.88
N ASP A 75 -6.55 14.26 38.12
CA ASP A 75 -5.46 14.19 39.11
C ASP A 75 -5.89 13.32 40.28
N HIS A 76 -5.19 12.21 40.45
CA HIS A 76 -5.28 11.41 41.65
C HIS A 76 -4.06 11.77 42.50
N ASN A 77 -4.27 12.29 43.71
CA ASN A 77 -3.20 12.77 44.62
C ASN A 77 -2.04 11.77 44.82
N SER A 78 -2.24 10.48 44.55
CA SER A 78 -1.26 9.39 44.65
C SER A 78 -0.55 8.99 43.34
N ARG A 79 -0.89 9.57 42.17
CA ARG A 79 -0.30 9.26 40.85
C ARG A 79 -0.05 10.53 40.04
N TRP A 80 0.75 10.42 38.97
CA TRP A 80 0.91 11.50 38.00
C TRP A 80 -0.44 11.79 37.31
N PRO A 81 -0.79 13.07 37.09
CA PRO A 81 -2.05 13.44 36.45
C PRO A 81 -2.07 12.95 35.00
N PHE A 82 -3.28 12.73 34.49
CA PHE A 82 -3.51 12.36 33.10
C PHE A 82 -4.78 13.02 32.58
N ALA A 83 -4.91 13.11 31.26
CA ALA A 83 -6.06 13.73 30.63
C ALA A 83 -6.56 12.90 29.44
N PHE A 84 -7.83 13.08 29.09
CA PHE A 84 -8.38 12.65 27.81
C PHE A 84 -8.75 13.88 26.99
N VAL A 85 -8.29 13.95 25.75
CA VAL A 85 -8.61 15.06 24.84
C VAL A 85 -9.48 14.52 23.72
N LYS A 86 -10.69 15.04 23.59
CA LYS A 86 -11.67 14.66 22.57
C LYS A 86 -11.67 15.65 21.42
N PHE A 87 -11.49 15.18 20.20
CA PHE A 87 -11.52 15.99 18.99
C PHE A 87 -12.83 15.85 18.23
N GLU A 88 -13.23 16.91 17.53
CA GLU A 88 -14.38 16.88 16.62
C GLU A 88 -14.14 15.91 15.46
N ASN A 89 -12.90 15.85 14.96
CA ASN A 89 -12.52 15.03 13.81
C ASN A 89 -11.54 13.91 14.23
N LEU A 90 -11.88 12.65 13.90
CA LEU A 90 -11.04 11.48 14.22
C LEU A 90 -9.67 11.50 13.50
N LEU A 91 -9.57 12.16 12.35
CA LEU A 91 -8.32 12.30 11.61
C LEU A 91 -7.34 13.20 12.35
N VAL A 92 -7.85 14.21 13.07
CA VAL A 92 -7.03 15.08 13.93
C VAL A 92 -6.49 14.28 15.11
N ALA A 93 -7.32 13.47 15.77
CA ALA A 93 -6.88 12.58 16.84
C ALA A 93 -5.79 11.60 16.34
N SER A 94 -5.96 11.03 15.15
CA SER A 94 -4.96 10.17 14.50
C SER A 94 -3.66 10.90 14.18
N GLN A 95 -3.74 12.15 13.69
CA GLN A 95 -2.56 12.98 13.41
C GLN A 95 -1.79 13.32 14.68
N VAL A 96 -2.51 13.66 15.76
CA VAL A 96 -1.94 13.90 17.09
C VAL A 96 -1.20 12.66 17.58
N LEU A 97 -1.78 11.47 17.46
CA LEU A 97 -1.11 10.21 17.85
C LEU A 97 0.15 9.89 17.04
N ARG A 98 0.23 10.34 15.77
CA ARG A 98 1.42 10.16 14.91
C ARG A 98 2.53 11.16 15.21
N TYR A 99 2.22 12.26 15.88
CA TYR A 99 3.20 13.28 16.20
C TYR A 99 4.10 12.81 17.35
N LYS A 100 5.34 12.43 17.02
CA LYS A 100 6.24 11.73 17.96
C LYS A 100 6.73 12.57 19.15
N HIS A 101 6.61 13.90 19.08
CA HIS A 101 7.21 14.82 20.05
C HIS A 101 6.24 15.89 20.52
N HIS A 102 5.42 15.56 21.52
CA HIS A 102 4.61 16.57 22.19
C HIS A 102 5.39 17.21 23.34
N CYS A 103 5.46 18.54 23.35
CA CYS A 103 6.09 19.31 24.42
C CYS A 103 5.19 20.49 24.76
N LEU A 104 4.85 20.62 26.05
CA LEU A 104 4.03 21.71 26.59
C LEU A 104 4.71 22.24 27.85
N ASN A 105 5.01 23.54 27.90
CA ASN A 105 5.68 24.20 29.02
C ASN A 105 6.95 23.47 29.52
N GLY A 106 7.73 22.88 28.59
CA GLY A 106 8.95 22.13 28.89
C GLY A 106 8.74 20.67 29.34
N HIS A 107 7.48 20.21 29.43
CA HIS A 107 7.14 18.82 29.73
C HIS A 107 6.85 18.02 28.46
N PHE A 108 7.51 16.87 28.32
CA PHE A 108 7.22 15.94 27.22
C PHE A 108 5.95 15.15 27.49
N LEU A 109 4.92 15.40 26.69
CA LEU A 109 3.66 14.69 26.80
C LEU A 109 3.77 13.33 26.12
N ARG A 110 3.29 12.29 26.80
CA ARG A 110 3.05 10.98 26.21
C ARG A 110 1.58 10.90 25.83
N VAL A 111 1.33 10.87 24.53
CA VAL A 111 -0.01 10.77 23.96
C VAL A 111 -0.21 9.35 23.42
N GLN A 112 -1.29 8.70 23.84
CA GLN A 112 -1.63 7.32 23.51
C GLN A 112 -3.11 7.20 23.14
N PRO A 113 -3.53 6.14 22.42
CA PRO A 113 -4.94 5.89 22.18
C PRO A 113 -5.71 5.69 23.50
N LYS A 114 -6.97 6.16 23.57
CA LYS A 114 -7.83 5.91 24.74
C LYS A 114 -8.13 4.41 24.87
N ARG A 115 -7.74 3.80 26.00
CA ARG A 115 -8.04 2.40 26.29
C ARG A 115 -9.48 2.25 26.78
N LEU A 116 -10.25 1.36 26.15
CA LEU A 116 -11.58 0.97 26.61
C LEU A 116 -11.46 -0.08 27.72
N LYS A 117 -12.26 0.09 28.78
CA LYS A 117 -12.48 -0.94 29.79
C LYS A 117 -13.90 -1.48 29.63
N PHE A 118 -14.02 -2.78 29.37
CA PHE A 118 -15.30 -3.50 29.43
C PHE A 118 -15.40 -4.16 30.80
N ARG A 119 -16.45 -3.84 31.57
CA ARG A 119 -16.73 -4.51 32.86
C ARG A 119 -17.46 -5.82 32.56
N ASN A 120 -16.89 -6.93 33.03
CA ASN A 120 -17.49 -8.26 32.98
C ASN A 120 -18.37 -8.44 34.24
N PRO A 121 -19.70 -8.69 34.13
CA PRO A 121 -20.53 -9.01 35.29
C PRO A 121 -20.29 -10.41 35.86
N ASN A 122 -19.68 -11.33 35.09
CA ASN A 122 -19.58 -12.75 35.43
C ASN A 122 -18.14 -13.29 35.40
N ARG A 123 -17.17 -12.51 35.87
CA ARG A 123 -15.87 -13.08 36.25
C ARG A 123 -15.97 -13.61 37.69
N LEU A 124 -16.63 -14.76 37.86
CA LEU A 124 -16.37 -15.60 39.03
C LEU A 124 -14.89 -15.97 39.00
N GLU A 125 -14.22 -15.71 40.11
CA GLU A 125 -12.80 -15.98 40.31
C GLU A 125 -12.50 -17.44 39.95
N VAL A 126 -11.70 -17.66 38.91
CA VAL A 126 -11.04 -18.95 38.67
C VAL A 126 -9.86 -19.03 39.63
N SER A 127 -10.18 -19.09 40.91
CA SER A 127 -9.34 -19.59 41.98
C SER A 127 -10.19 -20.63 42.69
N ASN A 128 -9.84 -21.90 42.48
CA ASN A 128 -10.40 -23.14 43.06
C ASN A 128 -11.00 -24.06 42.01
N LEU A 129 -10.15 -24.75 41.25
CA LEU A 129 -10.45 -26.07 40.67
C LEU A 129 -9.13 -26.77 40.29
N CYS A 130 -8.21 -26.88 41.25
CA CYS A 130 -7.10 -27.83 41.21
C CYS A 130 -6.88 -28.36 42.63
N SER A 131 -7.81 -29.17 43.13
CA SER A 131 -7.65 -29.95 44.36
C SER A 131 -8.57 -31.16 44.30
N ALA A 132 -8.10 -32.25 43.66
CA ALA A 132 -8.40 -33.65 44.02
C ALA A 132 -7.75 -34.61 42.99
N ASN A 133 -6.51 -35.03 43.34
CA ASN A 133 -5.82 -36.31 43.12
C ASN A 133 -6.17 -37.21 41.91
N MET A 134 -5.13 -37.54 41.13
CA MET A 134 -4.60 -38.91 40.92
C MET A 134 -3.25 -38.83 40.14
N ASP A 135 -2.16 -38.79 40.91
CA ASP A 135 -0.87 -39.54 40.81
C ASP A 135 -0.04 -39.74 39.50
N ILE A 136 1.24 -39.25 39.60
CA ILE A 136 2.58 -39.70 39.07
C ILE A 136 3.03 -39.31 37.63
N PRO A 137 4.33 -38.99 37.33
CA PRO A 137 5.34 -38.16 38.01
C PRO A 137 6.07 -37.11 37.10
N ASN A 138 6.76 -36.20 37.80
CA ASN A 138 7.87 -35.32 37.39
C ASN A 138 8.86 -35.84 36.32
N GLN A 139 9.23 -34.94 35.40
CA GLN A 139 10.56 -34.65 34.82
C GLN A 139 10.28 -33.75 33.59
N ILE A 140 10.79 -32.54 33.35
CA ILE A 140 12.11 -31.93 33.51
C ILE A 140 11.89 -30.40 33.61
N GLY A 141 12.62 -29.73 34.51
CA GLY A 141 12.46 -28.29 34.79
C GLY A 141 13.13 -27.37 33.77
N CYS A 142 12.75 -26.08 33.82
CA CYS A 142 13.62 -25.01 33.36
C CYS A 142 13.58 -23.87 34.38
N GLN A 143 14.73 -23.67 35.03
CA GLN A 143 14.99 -22.68 36.07
C GLN A 143 15.05 -21.27 35.47
N GLN A 144 14.51 -20.32 36.23
CA GLN A 144 14.86 -18.91 36.12
C GLN A 144 16.34 -18.71 36.41
N GLN A 145 17.00 -17.81 35.68
CA GLN A 145 18.03 -16.97 36.28
C GLN A 145 18.17 -15.61 35.59
N SER A 146 18.18 -14.62 36.46
CA SER A 146 18.43 -13.19 36.32
C SER A 146 19.85 -12.83 35.89
N GLY A 147 20.00 -11.69 35.22
CA GLY A 147 21.22 -10.90 35.25
C GLY A 147 21.47 -10.10 33.97
N TYR A 148 21.38 -8.77 34.02
CA TYR A 148 22.46 -7.86 33.61
C TYR A 148 22.05 -6.40 33.82
N GLN A 149 22.90 -5.70 34.59
CA GLN A 149 22.81 -4.29 34.96
C GLN A 149 23.11 -3.36 33.77
N GLY A 150 22.60 -2.13 33.85
CA GLY A 150 22.62 -1.14 32.78
C GLY A 150 24.00 -0.57 32.41
N LYS A 151 24.08 -0.01 31.19
CA LYS A 151 25.08 0.96 30.76
C LYS A 151 24.42 2.06 29.90
N SER A 152 24.46 3.28 30.44
CA SER A 152 24.46 4.60 29.81
C SER A 152 23.99 4.73 28.35
N HIS A 153 22.87 5.42 28.14
CA HIS A 153 22.50 6.00 26.85
C HIS A 153 23.56 7.01 26.39
N LYS A 154 24.34 6.66 25.35
CA LYS A 154 25.05 7.65 24.54
C LYS A 154 24.01 8.46 23.76
N LYS A 155 24.08 9.78 23.89
CA LYS A 155 23.37 10.77 23.07
C LYS A 155 23.54 10.41 21.58
N PHE A 156 22.46 10.06 20.90
CA PHE A 156 22.42 10.08 19.44
C PHE A 156 22.28 11.54 19.00
N LYS A 157 23.39 12.07 18.50
CA LYS A 157 23.40 13.20 17.57
C LYS A 157 22.85 12.71 16.22
N ASP A 158 22.37 13.68 15.44
CA ASP A 158 22.22 13.64 13.99
C ASP A 158 20.85 13.25 13.39
N VAL A 159 19.96 14.24 13.33
CA VAL A 159 18.87 14.30 12.32
C VAL A 159 19.38 14.92 11.00
N ASN A 160 20.63 15.38 10.95
CA ASN A 160 21.30 15.85 9.72
C ASN A 160 22.00 14.72 8.93
N PHE A 161 22.12 13.50 9.47
CA PHE A 161 22.85 12.39 8.83
C PHE A 161 22.05 11.71 7.70
N LEU A 162 20.73 11.60 7.81
CA LEU A 162 19.90 10.83 6.87
C LEU A 162 19.78 11.47 5.47
N ALA A 163 19.83 12.80 5.38
CA ALA A 163 19.81 13.50 4.09
C ALA A 163 21.18 13.50 3.39
N GLN A 164 22.27 13.38 4.15
CA GLN A 164 23.62 13.19 3.60
C GLN A 164 23.77 11.78 3.04
N ASP A 165 23.29 10.76 3.76
CA ASP A 165 23.33 9.35 3.35
C ASP A 165 22.64 9.10 2.01
N PHE A 166 21.42 9.64 1.80
CA PHE A 166 20.68 9.38 0.56
C PHE A 166 21.33 10.02 -0.68
N ASN A 167 21.91 11.22 -0.53
CA ASN A 167 22.62 11.89 -1.60
C ASN A 167 23.97 11.20 -1.91
N GLU A 168 24.63 10.68 -0.87
CA GLU A 168 25.86 9.91 -1.02
C GLU A 168 25.62 8.56 -1.69
N ILE A 169 24.58 7.83 -1.27
CA ILE A 169 24.12 6.59 -1.92
C ILE A 169 23.80 6.83 -3.39
N PHE A 170 23.04 7.89 -3.70
CA PHE A 170 22.69 8.21 -5.08
C PHE A 170 23.92 8.63 -5.91
N SER A 171 24.85 9.38 -5.31
CA SER A 171 26.11 9.77 -5.97
C SER A 171 27.00 8.56 -6.25
N ASN A 172 27.08 7.61 -5.31
CA ASN A 172 27.82 6.37 -5.45
C ASN A 172 27.19 5.47 -6.51
N LEU A 173 25.86 5.39 -6.57
CA LEU A 173 25.13 4.70 -7.62
C LEU A 173 25.41 5.30 -8.99
N ILE A 174 25.38 6.64 -9.14
CA ILE A 174 25.73 7.30 -10.41
C ILE A 174 27.17 6.96 -10.83
N LYS A 175 28.13 7.03 -9.90
CA LYS A 175 29.54 6.67 -10.16
C LYS A 175 29.70 5.21 -10.56
N LYS A 176 28.91 4.30 -9.98
CA LYS A 176 28.90 2.87 -10.34
C LYS A 176 28.36 2.69 -11.75
N LEU A 177 27.20 3.28 -12.05
CA LEU A 177 26.56 3.20 -13.36
C LEU A 177 27.41 3.82 -14.47
N SER A 178 28.12 4.92 -14.19
CA SER A 178 28.97 5.59 -15.19
C SER A 178 30.17 4.77 -15.66
N LYS A 179 30.56 3.73 -14.91
CA LYS A 179 31.66 2.81 -15.27
C LYS A 179 31.20 1.65 -16.16
N ILE A 180 29.90 1.49 -16.35
CA ILE A 180 29.31 0.40 -17.11
C ILE A 180 29.12 0.84 -18.57
N ASN A 181 29.53 -0.02 -19.50
CA ASN A 181 29.59 0.31 -20.92
C ASN A 181 28.30 0.00 -21.70
N THR A 182 27.35 -0.75 -21.11
CA THR A 182 26.09 -1.11 -21.78
C THR A 182 24.87 -0.60 -21.02
N ILE A 183 23.84 -0.13 -21.73
CA ILE A 183 22.54 0.26 -21.12
C ILE A 183 21.94 -0.92 -20.37
N ALA A 184 22.05 -2.14 -20.92
CA ALA A 184 21.47 -3.33 -20.32
C ALA A 184 22.05 -3.60 -18.92
N GLU A 185 23.38 -3.60 -18.77
CA GLU A 185 24.02 -3.78 -17.47
C GLU A 185 23.75 -2.61 -16.53
N GLN A 186 23.65 -1.37 -17.04
CA GLN A 186 23.27 -0.21 -16.21
C GLN A 186 21.86 -0.38 -15.63
N MET A 187 20.90 -0.83 -16.44
CA MET A 187 19.51 -1.06 -16.00
C MET A 187 19.42 -2.20 -14.99
N ILE A 188 20.13 -3.30 -15.22
CA ILE A 188 20.21 -4.43 -14.28
C ILE A 188 20.85 -3.97 -12.96
N THR A 189 21.98 -3.27 -13.02
CA THR A 189 22.66 -2.77 -11.82
C THR A 189 21.78 -1.79 -11.05
N LEU A 190 21.09 -0.87 -11.75
CA LEU A 190 20.13 0.05 -11.13
C LEU A 190 19.03 -0.70 -10.38
N TYR A 191 18.50 -1.76 -10.98
CA TYR A 191 17.47 -2.60 -10.36
C TYR A 191 18.00 -3.33 -9.13
N GLU A 192 19.14 -4.01 -9.24
CA GLU A 192 19.74 -4.78 -8.14
C GLU A 192 20.07 -3.93 -6.92
N GLU A 193 20.53 -2.69 -7.12
CA GLU A 193 20.87 -1.78 -6.02
C GLU A 193 19.63 -1.23 -5.29
N LEU A 194 18.55 -0.98 -6.04
CA LEU A 194 17.39 -0.23 -5.57
C LEU A 194 16.16 -1.06 -5.24
N LYS A 195 16.08 -2.33 -5.68
CA LYS A 195 14.97 -3.23 -5.36
C LYS A 195 14.86 -3.43 -3.84
N LEU A 196 13.65 -3.68 -3.36
CA LEU A 196 13.44 -4.13 -1.98
C LEU A 196 14.22 -5.43 -1.73
N SER A 197 14.99 -5.45 -0.66
CA SER A 197 15.66 -6.66 -0.18
C SER A 197 14.68 -7.59 0.55
N ASP A 198 15.08 -8.85 0.75
CA ASP A 198 14.29 -9.80 1.54
C ASP A 198 14.09 -9.30 2.98
N ASP A 199 15.07 -8.58 3.54
CA ASP A 199 14.95 -7.93 4.85
C ASP A 199 13.92 -6.79 4.81
N ASP A 200 13.91 -5.96 3.75
CA ASP A 200 12.90 -4.91 3.60
C ASP A 200 11.49 -5.50 3.53
N LEU A 201 11.32 -6.62 2.82
CA LEU A 201 10.04 -7.32 2.72
C LEU A 201 9.65 -7.95 4.06
N THR A 202 10.60 -8.55 4.77
CA THR A 202 10.40 -9.13 6.11
C THR A 202 9.90 -8.08 7.09
N HIS A 203 10.59 -6.94 7.20
CA HIS A 203 10.15 -5.86 8.09
C HIS A 203 8.77 -5.29 7.72
N ARG A 204 8.42 -5.27 6.43
CA ARG A 204 7.07 -4.85 5.97
C ARG A 204 6.00 -5.87 6.38
N MET A 205 6.31 -7.16 6.33
CA MET A 205 5.42 -8.23 6.79
C MET A 205 5.25 -8.19 8.31
N GLU A 206 6.33 -8.05 9.06
CA GLU A 206 6.29 -7.87 10.53
C GLU A 206 5.48 -6.64 10.95
N PHE A 207 5.53 -5.56 10.17
CA PHE A 207 4.69 -4.39 10.38
C PHE A 207 3.19 -4.71 10.21
N CYS A 208 2.83 -5.51 9.20
CA CYS A 208 1.46 -5.99 9.02
C CYS A 208 1.03 -6.92 10.14
N ASP A 209 1.89 -7.82 10.62
CA ASP A 209 1.59 -8.72 11.74
C ASP A 209 1.36 -7.95 13.05
N LEU A 210 2.17 -6.91 13.29
CA LEU A 210 1.96 -6.00 14.40
C LEU A 210 0.63 -5.25 14.27
N LEU A 211 0.32 -4.74 13.07
CA LEU A 211 -0.92 -4.03 12.82
C LEU A 211 -2.14 -4.96 12.98
N TYR A 212 -2.07 -6.20 12.49
CA TYR A 212 -3.07 -7.23 12.72
C TYR A 212 -3.25 -7.51 14.21
N THR A 213 -2.16 -7.72 14.97
CA THR A 213 -2.21 -7.94 16.42
C THR A 213 -2.88 -6.79 17.17
N ILE A 214 -2.70 -5.56 16.70
CA ILE A 214 -3.35 -4.37 17.25
C ILE A 214 -4.83 -4.33 16.89
N LEU A 215 -5.20 -4.70 15.66
CA LEU A 215 -6.55 -4.56 15.11
C LEU A 215 -7.48 -5.72 15.46
N GLU A 216 -6.97 -6.95 15.57
CA GLU A 216 -7.76 -8.17 15.80
C GLU A 216 -8.69 -8.07 17.03
N PRO A 217 -8.25 -7.52 18.18
CA PRO A 217 -9.13 -7.36 19.34
C PRO A 217 -10.31 -6.40 19.09
N TYR A 218 -10.18 -5.48 18.13
CA TYR A 218 -11.21 -4.51 17.76
C TYR A 218 -12.07 -4.99 16.59
N PHE A 219 -11.47 -5.73 15.66
CA PHE A 219 -12.08 -6.26 14.45
C PHE A 219 -11.78 -7.76 14.33
N PRO A 220 -12.45 -8.63 15.10
CA PRO A 220 -12.17 -10.06 15.10
C PRO A 220 -12.32 -10.68 13.70
N GLY A 221 -11.29 -11.36 13.20
CA GLY A 221 -11.30 -11.94 11.86
C GLY A 221 -11.01 -10.95 10.72
N CYS A 222 -10.53 -9.73 11.02
CA CYS A 222 -9.98 -8.86 9.99
C CYS A 222 -8.73 -9.46 9.34
N SER A 223 -8.40 -9.07 8.12
CA SER A 223 -7.10 -9.37 7.52
C SER A 223 -6.32 -8.09 7.20
N VAL A 224 -5.01 -8.14 7.37
CA VAL A 224 -4.10 -7.04 7.07
C VAL A 224 -3.11 -7.53 6.02
N VAL A 225 -3.23 -7.02 4.80
CA VAL A 225 -2.50 -7.56 3.64
C VAL A 225 -1.73 -6.45 2.94
N LEU A 226 -0.47 -6.72 2.60
CA LEU A 226 0.33 -5.81 1.79
C LEU A 226 -0.19 -5.80 0.35
N PHE A 227 -0.23 -4.61 -0.26
CA PHE A 227 -0.42 -4.46 -1.70
C PHE A 227 0.53 -3.42 -2.27
N GLY A 228 0.32 -3.04 -3.53
CA GLY A 228 1.07 -2.00 -4.21
C GLY A 228 2.54 -2.38 -4.41
N SER A 229 3.42 -1.39 -4.20
CA SER A 229 4.85 -1.53 -4.49
C SER A 229 5.56 -2.56 -3.61
N SER A 230 4.98 -2.92 -2.45
CA SER A 230 5.54 -3.95 -1.57
C SER A 230 5.45 -5.36 -2.17
N VAL A 231 4.45 -5.64 -3.01
CA VAL A 231 4.19 -7.00 -3.52
C VAL A 231 4.25 -7.13 -5.04
N ASN A 232 4.07 -6.03 -5.78
CA ASN A 232 3.95 -6.06 -7.25
C ASN A 232 5.24 -6.37 -8.03
N GLY A 233 6.36 -6.62 -7.35
CA GLY A 233 7.66 -6.90 -7.98
C GLY A 233 8.42 -5.65 -8.47
N PHE A 234 7.85 -4.45 -8.28
CA PHE A 234 8.41 -3.18 -8.73
C PHE A 234 8.72 -2.20 -7.57
N GLY A 235 8.88 -2.72 -6.35
CA GLY A 235 9.16 -1.94 -5.14
C GLY A 235 10.59 -1.41 -5.07
N VAL A 236 10.73 -0.13 -4.73
CA VAL A 236 12.03 0.54 -4.54
C VAL A 236 12.25 0.74 -3.04
N LYS A 237 13.50 0.59 -2.57
CA LYS A 237 13.87 0.92 -1.18
C LYS A 237 13.33 2.29 -0.76
N GLY A 238 12.71 2.34 0.41
CA GLY A 238 12.07 3.54 0.96
C GLY A 238 10.74 3.95 0.30
N CYS A 239 10.14 3.12 -0.56
CA CYS A 239 8.78 3.38 -1.05
C CYS A 239 7.73 3.18 0.06
N ASP A 240 6.54 3.73 -0.16
CA ASP A 240 5.40 3.61 0.75
C ASP A 240 5.04 2.14 1.02
N ILE A 241 4.37 1.90 2.16
CA ILE A 241 3.80 0.61 2.54
C ILE A 241 2.28 0.72 2.38
N ASP A 242 1.77 0.16 1.29
CA ASP A 242 0.34 0.11 1.01
C ASP A 242 -0.27 -1.12 1.68
N ILE A 243 -1.31 -0.91 2.51
CA ILE A 243 -1.95 -1.96 3.32
C ILE A 243 -3.44 -1.98 3.05
N PHE A 244 -3.95 -3.15 2.70
CA PHE A 244 -5.37 -3.44 2.62
C PHE A 244 -5.83 -4.06 3.95
N LEU A 245 -6.84 -3.43 4.56
CA LEU A 245 -7.52 -3.96 5.74
C LEU A 245 -8.87 -4.53 5.30
N ASP A 246 -9.01 -5.85 5.31
CA ASP A 246 -10.30 -6.49 5.06
C ASP A 246 -11.07 -6.66 6.37
N ILE A 247 -12.23 -6.01 6.45
CA ILE A 247 -13.20 -6.18 7.54
C ILE A 247 -14.59 -6.57 6.98
N SER A 248 -14.66 -7.02 5.73
CA SER A 248 -15.92 -7.30 5.04
C SER A 248 -16.75 -8.38 5.73
N HIS A 249 -16.11 -9.38 6.35
CA HIS A 249 -16.78 -10.42 7.15
C HIS A 249 -17.51 -9.89 8.40
N LEU A 250 -17.20 -8.67 8.83
CA LEU A 250 -17.84 -8.00 9.98
C LEU A 250 -18.99 -7.09 9.57
N MET A 251 -19.27 -6.96 8.26
CA MET A 251 -20.33 -6.11 7.74
C MET A 251 -21.62 -6.92 7.56
N PRO A 252 -22.79 -6.41 7.99
CA PRO A 252 -24.07 -7.03 7.66
C PRO A 252 -24.24 -7.13 6.13
N SER A 253 -24.70 -8.28 5.64
CA SER A 253 -24.98 -8.51 4.21
C SER A 253 -26.05 -7.57 3.65
N GLU A 254 -26.91 -7.01 4.51
CA GLU A 254 -27.89 -5.98 4.19
C GLU A 254 -27.88 -4.88 5.25
N LEU A 255 -27.71 -3.62 4.83
CA LEU A 255 -27.92 -2.46 5.68
C LEU A 255 -29.43 -2.25 5.87
N PRO A 256 -29.95 -2.19 7.11
CA PRO A 256 -31.37 -1.92 7.34
C PRO A 256 -31.75 -0.56 6.72
N PRO A 257 -32.95 -0.44 6.11
CA PRO A 257 -33.40 0.81 5.54
C PRO A 257 -33.81 1.76 6.68
N THR A 258 -32.91 2.64 7.14
CA THR A 258 -33.30 3.75 8.01
C THR A 258 -32.48 5.03 7.79
N ASP A 259 -33.25 6.12 7.84
CA ASP A 259 -33.03 7.56 7.90
C ASP A 259 -31.62 8.17 7.67
N ALA A 260 -31.67 9.28 6.92
CA ALA A 260 -30.61 10.10 6.33
C ALA A 260 -29.42 10.56 7.23
N SER A 261 -29.34 10.11 8.48
CA SER A 261 -28.37 10.57 9.48
C SER A 261 -26.95 9.98 9.32
N ASN A 262 -26.78 8.82 8.67
CA ASN A 262 -25.46 8.17 8.48
C ASN A 262 -24.99 8.10 7.02
N SER A 263 -25.26 9.14 6.23
CA SER A 263 -24.83 9.22 4.82
C SER A 263 -23.31 9.23 4.62
N ALA A 264 -22.53 9.71 5.61
CA ALA A 264 -21.07 9.77 5.53
C ALA A 264 -20.41 8.39 5.74
N LEU A 265 -20.91 7.60 6.69
CA LEU A 265 -20.45 6.24 6.95
C LEU A 265 -20.87 5.28 5.83
N LYS A 266 -22.08 5.45 5.27
CA LYS A 266 -22.52 4.73 4.06
C LYS A 266 -21.68 5.11 2.84
N LYS A 267 -21.32 6.40 2.68
CA LYS A 267 -20.38 6.86 1.63
C LYS A 267 -18.97 6.34 1.84
N LEU A 268 -18.49 6.19 3.08
CA LEU A 268 -17.17 5.61 3.36
C LEU A 268 -17.18 4.10 3.09
N ILE A 269 -18.22 3.39 3.53
CA ILE A 269 -18.34 1.93 3.40
C ILE A 269 -18.61 1.49 1.95
N GLN A 270 -19.50 2.15 1.20
CA GLN A 270 -19.78 1.79 -0.20
C GLN A 270 -18.71 2.26 -1.18
N LYS A 271 -17.95 3.32 -0.85
CA LYS A 271 -17.03 3.95 -1.80
C LYS A 271 -15.57 3.56 -1.59
N ASP A 272 -15.19 3.11 -0.39
CA ASP A 272 -13.79 2.75 -0.05
C ASP A 272 -13.53 1.22 0.09
N ALA A 273 -14.55 0.36 0.01
CA ALA A 273 -14.35 -1.09 -0.05
C ALA A 273 -13.86 -1.57 -1.44
N LEU A 274 -14.30 -0.90 -2.52
CA LEU A 274 -13.93 -1.24 -3.90
C LEU A 274 -12.48 -0.88 -4.31
N PRO A 275 -11.93 0.32 -4.00
CA PRO A 275 -10.67 0.77 -4.58
C PRO A 275 -9.47 -0.10 -4.18
N ASN A 276 -9.45 -0.59 -2.94
CA ASN A 276 -8.28 -1.30 -2.42
C ASN A 276 -8.29 -2.80 -2.74
N LYS A 277 -9.47 -3.44 -2.89
CA LYS A 277 -9.55 -4.82 -3.40
C LYS A 277 -9.06 -4.91 -4.84
N MET A 278 -9.47 -3.95 -5.68
CA MET A 278 -8.95 -3.88 -7.05
C MET A 278 -7.45 -3.58 -7.08
N GLY A 279 -6.98 -2.68 -6.21
CA GLY A 279 -5.55 -2.42 -6.00
C GLY A 279 -4.76 -3.68 -5.61
N LEU A 280 -5.33 -4.55 -4.78
CA LEU A 280 -4.75 -5.84 -4.40
C LEU A 280 -4.59 -6.76 -5.62
N CYS A 281 -5.67 -7.01 -6.37
CA CYS A 281 -5.64 -7.85 -7.57
C CYS A 281 -4.66 -7.33 -8.62
N ASN A 282 -4.71 -6.02 -8.91
CA ASN A 282 -3.76 -5.40 -9.81
C ASN A 282 -2.31 -5.60 -9.33
N SER A 283 -2.04 -5.49 -8.04
CA SER A 283 -0.69 -5.69 -7.50
C SER A 283 -0.19 -7.12 -7.70
N TYR A 284 -1.04 -8.13 -7.51
CA TYR A 284 -0.67 -9.52 -7.75
C TYR A 284 -0.55 -9.89 -9.22
N LEU A 285 -1.41 -9.34 -10.10
CA LEU A 285 -1.25 -9.48 -11.54
C LEU A 285 0.11 -8.91 -11.98
N MET A 286 0.46 -7.72 -11.51
CA MET A 286 1.76 -7.10 -11.77
C MET A 286 2.92 -7.97 -11.27
N LYS A 287 2.78 -8.57 -10.08
CA LYS A 287 3.77 -9.52 -9.53
C LYS A 287 3.98 -10.71 -10.45
N PHE A 288 2.89 -11.35 -10.89
CA PHE A 288 2.93 -12.48 -11.81
C PHE A 288 3.61 -12.10 -13.13
N LEU A 289 3.21 -10.99 -13.75
CA LEU A 289 3.82 -10.49 -14.99
C LEU A 289 5.31 -10.13 -14.81
N SER A 290 5.69 -9.58 -13.66
CA SER A 290 7.09 -9.21 -13.37
C SER A 290 8.03 -10.43 -13.36
N GLN A 291 7.51 -11.63 -13.12
CA GLN A 291 8.27 -12.87 -13.02
C GLN A 291 8.32 -13.65 -14.35
N TYR A 292 7.60 -13.18 -15.38
CA TYR A 292 7.51 -13.88 -16.67
C TYR A 292 8.83 -13.86 -17.46
N ASP A 293 9.53 -12.73 -17.46
CA ASP A 293 10.81 -12.56 -18.13
C ASP A 293 11.74 -11.68 -17.29
N SER A 294 12.99 -12.13 -17.14
CA SER A 294 14.03 -11.46 -16.34
C SER A 294 14.29 -9.99 -16.72
N ARG A 295 13.94 -9.57 -17.94
CA ARG A 295 14.10 -8.21 -18.43
C ARG A 295 13.06 -7.25 -17.87
N ILE A 296 11.87 -7.74 -17.49
CA ILE A 296 10.71 -6.89 -17.17
C ILE A 296 10.99 -6.00 -15.95
N GLN A 297 11.52 -6.58 -14.87
CA GLN A 297 11.79 -5.84 -13.64
C GLN A 297 12.84 -4.72 -13.84
N PRO A 298 14.05 -4.99 -14.37
CA PRO A 298 15.01 -3.94 -14.72
C PRO A 298 14.44 -2.87 -15.67
N PHE A 299 13.63 -3.30 -16.64
CA PHE A 299 13.03 -2.42 -17.63
C PHE A 299 12.05 -1.42 -17.01
N VAL A 300 11.10 -1.92 -16.22
CA VAL A 300 10.10 -1.10 -15.52
C VAL A 300 10.78 -0.17 -14.53
N PHE A 301 11.78 -0.64 -13.76
CA PHE A 301 12.52 0.18 -12.81
C PHE A 301 13.21 1.36 -13.47
N ALA A 302 13.97 1.13 -14.55
CA ALA A 302 14.72 2.18 -15.21
C ALA A 302 13.81 3.29 -15.74
N ILE A 303 12.70 2.93 -16.38
CA ILE A 303 11.74 3.90 -16.92
C ILE A 303 11.04 4.66 -15.80
N ARG A 304 10.60 3.98 -14.72
CA ARG A 304 9.97 4.64 -13.55
C ARG A 304 10.94 5.59 -12.86
N MET A 305 12.20 5.21 -12.68
CA MET A 305 13.23 6.05 -12.06
C MET A 305 13.58 7.25 -12.93
N TRP A 306 13.72 7.05 -14.24
CA TRP A 306 13.92 8.14 -15.18
C TRP A 306 12.74 9.11 -15.16
N ALA A 307 11.51 8.61 -15.21
CA ALA A 307 10.30 9.43 -15.11
C ALA A 307 10.27 10.21 -13.79
N LYS A 308 10.57 9.57 -12.65
CA LYS A 308 10.64 10.21 -11.33
C LYS A 308 11.70 11.31 -11.27
N ASN A 309 12.90 11.06 -11.80
CA ASN A 309 14.01 12.03 -11.80
C ASN A 309 13.74 13.23 -12.71
N LYS A 310 13.09 13.04 -13.86
CA LYS A 310 12.59 14.15 -14.68
C LYS A 310 11.49 14.96 -14.00
N LYS A 311 11.12 14.60 -12.76
CA LYS A 311 9.97 15.06 -11.99
C LYS A 311 8.66 14.72 -12.68
N ILE A 312 8.67 13.80 -13.64
CA ILE A 312 7.53 13.37 -14.45
C ILE A 312 6.77 12.22 -13.80
N ALA A 313 7.25 11.63 -12.71
CA ALA A 313 6.45 10.72 -11.88
C ALA A 313 6.62 11.14 -10.41
N SER A 314 5.63 11.83 -9.85
CA SER A 314 5.59 12.18 -8.43
C SER A 314 4.16 12.46 -7.99
N VAL A 315 3.86 12.09 -6.75
CA VAL A 315 2.66 12.48 -6.00
C VAL A 315 2.52 14.01 -6.09
N GLY A 316 1.36 14.50 -6.56
CA GLY A 316 1.15 15.93 -6.85
C GLY A 316 0.63 16.26 -8.26
N GLY A 317 -0.10 15.34 -8.91
CA GLY A 317 -1.10 15.66 -9.93
C GLY A 317 -0.63 16.08 -11.32
N THR A 318 0.66 16.32 -11.57
CA THR A 318 1.08 16.87 -12.87
C THR A 318 1.43 15.84 -13.94
N ARG A 319 1.42 14.53 -13.66
CA ARG A 319 1.94 13.50 -14.58
C ARG A 319 1.42 12.06 -14.34
N PHE A 320 1.73 11.13 -15.26
CA PHE A 320 1.39 9.70 -15.15
C PHE A 320 1.68 9.13 -13.76
N SER A 321 0.72 8.40 -13.20
CA SER A 321 0.97 7.63 -11.98
C SER A 321 2.00 6.52 -12.22
N SER A 322 2.67 6.05 -11.17
CA SER A 322 3.57 4.89 -11.29
C SER A 322 2.87 3.68 -11.88
N TYR A 323 1.58 3.50 -11.55
CA TYR A 323 0.77 2.41 -12.05
C TYR A 323 0.44 2.57 -13.55
N SER A 324 -0.06 3.74 -13.98
CA SER A 324 -0.35 4.03 -15.39
C SER A 324 0.89 3.89 -16.28
N LEU A 325 2.04 4.39 -15.82
CA LEU A 325 3.31 4.23 -16.56
C LEU A 325 3.70 2.75 -16.66
N THR A 326 3.50 1.96 -15.60
CA THR A 326 3.75 0.52 -15.62
C THR A 326 2.84 -0.18 -16.63
N LEU A 327 1.55 0.14 -16.66
CA LEU A 327 0.61 -0.40 -17.65
C LEU A 327 1.02 -0.06 -19.09
N MET A 328 1.47 1.17 -19.35
CA MET A 328 2.01 1.54 -20.67
C MET A 328 3.25 0.73 -21.04
N ILE A 329 4.16 0.48 -20.08
CA ILE A 329 5.34 -0.35 -20.30
C ILE A 329 4.94 -1.79 -20.64
N LEU A 330 4.00 -2.38 -19.89
CA LEU A 330 3.51 -3.73 -20.14
C LEU A 330 2.83 -3.83 -21.51
N PHE A 331 1.99 -2.86 -21.85
CA PHE A 331 1.36 -2.78 -23.17
C PHE A 331 2.38 -2.73 -24.31
N PHE A 332 3.45 -1.94 -24.16
CA PHE A 332 4.53 -1.92 -25.14
C PHE A 332 5.20 -3.30 -25.27
N LEU A 333 5.45 -4.01 -24.16
CA LEU A 333 6.05 -5.34 -24.19
C LEU A 333 5.14 -6.40 -24.83
N GLN A 334 3.81 -6.19 -24.82
CA GLN A 334 2.82 -7.00 -25.52
C GLN A 334 2.83 -6.76 -27.04
N ASN A 335 3.19 -5.55 -27.47
CA ASN A 335 3.15 -5.10 -28.86
C ASN A 335 4.50 -5.17 -29.58
N LEU A 336 5.45 -5.95 -29.04
CA LEU A 336 6.71 -6.23 -29.72
C LEU A 336 6.55 -7.39 -30.69
N GLU A 337 7.45 -7.45 -31.67
CA GLU A 337 7.54 -8.56 -32.61
C GLU A 337 8.95 -9.18 -32.54
N PRO A 338 9.11 -10.38 -31.93
CA PRO A 338 8.11 -11.15 -31.18
C PRO A 338 7.71 -10.49 -29.85
N ALA A 339 6.51 -10.79 -29.34
CA ALA A 339 6.03 -10.24 -28.06
C ALA A 339 6.89 -10.71 -26.87
N VAL A 340 7.14 -9.80 -25.92
CA VAL A 340 7.84 -10.13 -24.66
C VAL A 340 6.85 -10.58 -23.59
N LEU A 341 5.62 -10.09 -23.63
CA LEU A 341 4.54 -10.44 -22.70
C LEU A 341 3.29 -10.85 -23.47
N PRO A 342 2.49 -11.81 -22.96
CA PRO A 342 1.13 -12.02 -23.46
C PRO A 342 0.22 -10.87 -23.02
N SER A 343 -0.91 -10.73 -23.72
CA SER A 343 -2.03 -9.90 -23.28
C SER A 343 -2.54 -10.37 -21.91
N ILE A 344 -3.13 -9.48 -21.13
CA ILE A 344 -3.68 -9.89 -19.83
C ILE A 344 -4.90 -10.80 -20.03
N GLN A 345 -5.62 -10.68 -21.14
CA GLN A 345 -6.69 -11.62 -21.48
C GLN A 345 -6.15 -13.04 -21.66
N GLU A 346 -5.04 -13.24 -22.39
CA GLU A 346 -4.39 -14.56 -22.49
C GLU A 346 -3.92 -15.11 -21.14
N VAL A 347 -3.47 -14.23 -20.23
CA VAL A 347 -3.12 -14.61 -18.86
C VAL A 347 -4.34 -15.11 -18.09
N MET A 348 -5.48 -14.43 -18.24
CA MET A 348 -6.72 -14.82 -17.59
C MET A 348 -7.28 -16.11 -18.17
N ASP A 349 -7.21 -16.28 -19.49
CA ASP A 349 -7.69 -17.49 -20.18
C ASP A 349 -6.85 -18.74 -19.80
N ALA A 350 -5.64 -18.56 -19.28
CA ALA A 350 -4.80 -19.64 -18.76
C ALA A 350 -5.15 -20.11 -17.33
N CYS A 351 -6.09 -19.44 -16.65
CA CYS A 351 -6.55 -19.82 -15.32
C CYS A 351 -7.40 -21.10 -15.34
N THR A 352 -7.26 -21.94 -14.31
CA THR A 352 -8.25 -23.01 -14.06
C THR A 352 -9.48 -22.45 -13.35
N LYS A 353 -10.56 -23.24 -13.28
CA LYS A 353 -11.79 -22.86 -12.56
C LYS A 353 -11.55 -22.55 -11.08
N GLU A 354 -10.58 -23.24 -10.47
CA GLU A 354 -10.19 -23.04 -9.07
C GLU A 354 -9.36 -21.76 -8.86
N GLU A 355 -8.78 -21.22 -9.93
CA GLU A 355 -8.02 -19.97 -9.95
C GLU A 355 -8.91 -18.76 -10.32
N GLU A 356 -10.21 -18.97 -10.56
CA GLU A 356 -11.15 -17.88 -10.85
C GLU A 356 -11.41 -17.03 -9.61
N ILE A 357 -11.10 -15.74 -9.72
CA ILE A 357 -11.31 -14.76 -8.65
C ILE A 357 -12.32 -13.73 -9.13
N MET A 358 -13.47 -13.66 -8.45
CA MET A 358 -14.49 -12.65 -8.70
C MET A 358 -14.52 -11.64 -7.56
N ILE A 359 -14.32 -10.37 -7.88
CA ILE A 359 -14.40 -9.27 -6.92
C ILE A 359 -15.45 -8.29 -7.42
N ASP A 360 -16.54 -8.13 -6.66
CA ASP A 360 -17.61 -7.18 -6.93
C ASP A 360 -18.18 -7.29 -8.37
N GLY A 361 -18.28 -8.52 -8.89
CA GLY A 361 -18.76 -8.81 -10.24
C GLY A 361 -17.70 -8.74 -11.34
N PHE A 362 -16.47 -8.34 -11.02
CA PHE A 362 -15.34 -8.31 -11.96
C PHE A 362 -14.46 -9.55 -11.82
N SER A 363 -14.15 -10.19 -12.96
CA SER A 363 -13.15 -11.26 -13.00
C SER A 363 -11.76 -10.66 -12.85
N CYS A 364 -11.15 -10.93 -11.70
CA CYS A 364 -9.81 -10.52 -11.30
C CYS A 364 -8.84 -11.72 -11.26
N SER A 365 -9.09 -12.70 -12.13
CA SER A 365 -8.33 -13.95 -12.18
C SER A 365 -6.90 -13.72 -12.71
N TYR A 366 -5.96 -14.50 -12.21
CA TYR A 366 -4.64 -14.71 -12.78
C TYR A 366 -4.11 -16.06 -12.27
N PRO A 367 -3.22 -16.74 -13.01
CA PRO A 367 -2.72 -18.05 -12.58
C PRO A 367 -1.91 -17.91 -11.28
N GLN A 368 -2.18 -18.78 -10.31
CA GLN A 368 -1.38 -18.87 -9.08
C GLN A 368 -0.14 -19.76 -9.28
N ARG A 369 -0.15 -20.57 -10.34
CA ARG A 369 0.97 -21.40 -10.79
C ARG A 369 2.07 -20.54 -11.44
N PRO A 370 3.34 -20.99 -11.42
CA PRO A 370 4.43 -20.27 -12.08
C PRO A 370 4.16 -20.00 -13.56
N ALA A 371 4.48 -18.79 -14.03
CA ALA A 371 4.12 -18.35 -15.37
C ALA A 371 4.65 -19.25 -16.50
N HIS A 372 5.85 -19.83 -16.33
CA HIS A 372 6.45 -20.76 -17.30
C HIS A 372 5.69 -22.09 -17.46
N ASN A 373 4.79 -22.43 -16.52
CA ASN A 373 3.97 -23.64 -16.60
C ASN A 373 2.65 -23.41 -17.34
N VAL A 374 2.22 -22.17 -17.51
CA VAL A 374 0.86 -21.83 -17.93
C VAL A 374 0.80 -20.93 -19.16
N LEU A 375 1.92 -20.30 -19.51
CA LEU A 375 2.03 -19.38 -20.64
C LEU A 375 3.11 -19.83 -21.62
N PRO A 376 3.01 -19.44 -22.91
CA PRO A 376 4.00 -19.81 -23.92
C PRO A 376 5.40 -19.29 -23.57
N LEU A 377 6.43 -19.95 -24.09
CA LEU A 377 7.80 -19.45 -23.90
C LEU A 377 8.03 -18.15 -24.66
N ASN A 378 8.65 -17.18 -24.00
CA ASN A 378 9.07 -15.93 -24.64
C ASN A 378 10.14 -16.19 -25.71
N LYS A 379 9.84 -15.81 -26.96
CA LYS A 379 10.75 -15.95 -28.11
C LYS A 379 11.55 -14.69 -28.42
N ASN A 380 11.18 -13.54 -27.85
CA ASN A 380 11.86 -12.27 -28.09
C ASN A 380 13.29 -12.28 -27.52
N LYS A 381 14.26 -11.83 -28.32
CA LYS A 381 15.70 -11.78 -27.99
C LYS A 381 16.27 -10.36 -27.87
N ASP A 382 15.43 -9.33 -27.92
CA ASP A 382 15.88 -7.94 -27.79
C ASP A 382 16.57 -7.72 -26.44
N LEU A 383 17.68 -6.98 -26.45
CA LEU A 383 18.34 -6.58 -25.22
C LEU A 383 17.60 -5.41 -24.57
N LEU A 384 17.81 -5.18 -23.27
CA LEU A 384 17.19 -4.07 -22.54
C LEU A 384 17.42 -2.70 -23.20
N GLY A 385 18.60 -2.48 -23.79
CA GLY A 385 18.90 -1.24 -24.53
C GLY A 385 18.06 -1.09 -25.81
N ASP A 386 17.82 -2.18 -26.54
CA ASP A 386 16.98 -2.20 -27.73
C ASP A 386 15.52 -1.95 -27.37
N LEU A 387 15.04 -2.65 -26.33
CA LEU A 387 13.70 -2.46 -25.77
C LEU A 387 13.48 -1.02 -25.34
N LEU A 388 14.48 -0.38 -24.72
CA LEU A 388 14.35 0.99 -24.22
C LEU A 388 14.23 1.98 -25.39
N LYS A 389 15.01 1.79 -26.45
CA LYS A 389 14.88 2.58 -27.68
C LYS A 389 13.51 2.37 -28.31
N LYS A 390 13.09 1.12 -28.52
CA LYS A 390 11.79 0.78 -29.11
C LYS A 390 10.62 1.34 -28.30
N PHE A 391 10.73 1.36 -26.97
CA PHE A 391 9.70 1.93 -26.08
C PHE A 391 9.46 3.41 -26.32
N PHE A 392 10.54 4.21 -26.35
CA PHE A 392 10.40 5.63 -26.62
C PHE A 392 9.92 5.89 -28.05
N ASP A 393 10.34 5.08 -29.02
CA ASP A 393 9.93 5.21 -30.42
C ASP A 393 8.42 4.92 -30.57
N PHE A 394 7.96 3.82 -29.98
CA PHE A 394 6.58 3.37 -30.01
C PHE A 394 5.63 4.45 -29.49
N PHE A 395 5.89 4.98 -28.30
CA PHE A 395 5.01 5.98 -27.68
C PHE A 395 5.20 7.40 -28.24
N LEU A 396 6.32 7.70 -28.92
CA LEU A 396 6.47 8.96 -29.64
C LEU A 396 5.52 9.04 -30.84
N HIS A 397 5.35 7.91 -31.54
CA HIS A 397 4.55 7.79 -32.76
C HIS A 397 3.11 7.33 -32.52
N LEU A 398 2.75 6.98 -31.29
CA LEU A 398 1.39 6.53 -30.95
C LEU A 398 0.34 7.61 -31.26
N ASP A 399 -0.79 7.19 -31.83
CA ASP A 399 -1.96 8.04 -32.02
C ASP A 399 -2.79 8.14 -30.74
N TYR A 400 -2.50 9.15 -29.92
CA TYR A 400 -3.27 9.44 -28.71
C TYR A 400 -4.66 10.04 -28.98
N GLU A 401 -4.94 10.52 -30.20
CA GLU A 401 -6.18 11.24 -30.51
C GLU A 401 -7.38 10.32 -30.59
N THR A 402 -7.20 9.17 -31.24
CA THR A 402 -8.30 8.25 -31.57
C THR A 402 -8.26 6.96 -30.77
N THR A 403 -7.18 6.69 -30.02
CA THR A 403 -6.98 5.40 -29.37
C THR A 403 -7.02 5.45 -27.84
N VAL A 404 -7.32 4.28 -27.26
CA VAL A 404 -7.18 3.91 -25.85
C VAL A 404 -6.20 2.75 -25.76
N ILE A 405 -5.20 2.88 -24.89
CA ILE A 405 -4.21 1.82 -24.63
C ILE A 405 -4.87 0.77 -23.73
N SER A 406 -5.02 -0.47 -24.22
CA SER A 406 -5.62 -1.57 -23.47
C SER A 406 -4.61 -2.71 -23.23
N PRO A 407 -3.97 -2.76 -22.04
CA PRO A 407 -3.16 -3.91 -21.63
C PRO A 407 -3.98 -5.19 -21.46
N ARG A 408 -5.30 -5.05 -21.26
CA ARG A 408 -6.26 -6.18 -21.18
C ARG A 408 -6.20 -7.01 -22.46
N THR A 409 -6.49 -6.38 -23.60
CA THR A 409 -6.55 -7.05 -24.89
C THR A 409 -5.20 -7.11 -25.60
N GLY A 410 -4.23 -6.30 -25.16
CA GLY A 410 -2.97 -6.11 -25.87
C GLY A 410 -3.11 -5.20 -27.10
N ASN A 411 -4.28 -4.61 -27.35
CA ASN A 411 -4.56 -3.81 -28.54
C ASN A 411 -4.83 -2.32 -28.23
N LEU A 412 -4.70 -1.48 -29.26
CA LEU A 412 -5.22 -0.12 -29.24
C LEU A 412 -6.71 -0.16 -29.57
N LEU A 413 -7.56 0.31 -28.67
CA LEU A 413 -9.01 0.36 -28.86
C LEU A 413 -9.42 1.73 -29.39
N SER A 414 -10.48 1.80 -30.21
CA SER A 414 -10.98 3.10 -30.66
C SER A 414 -11.70 3.83 -29.53
N ARG A 415 -11.43 5.12 -29.36
CA ARG A 415 -12.17 5.97 -28.41
C ARG A 415 -13.66 5.99 -28.71
N SER A 416 -14.04 6.04 -30.00
CA SER A 416 -15.46 6.06 -30.39
C SER A 416 -16.18 4.76 -30.02
N GLU A 417 -15.47 3.62 -30.10
CA GLU A 417 -16.02 2.33 -29.70
C GLU A 417 -16.24 2.29 -28.19
N ILE A 418 -15.26 2.74 -27.40
CA ILE A 418 -15.38 2.82 -25.93
C ILE A 418 -16.53 3.73 -25.52
N GLU A 419 -16.67 4.91 -26.13
CA GLU A 419 -17.76 5.85 -25.84
C GLU A 419 -19.15 5.31 -26.20
N SER A 420 -19.23 4.41 -27.18
CA SER A 420 -20.49 3.82 -27.62
C SER A 420 -20.98 2.67 -26.73
N GLN A 421 -20.10 2.07 -25.92
CA GLN A 421 -20.43 0.93 -25.06
C GLN A 421 -21.08 1.40 -23.76
N GLU A 422 -22.27 0.86 -23.45
CA GLU A 422 -23.05 1.28 -22.30
C GLU A 422 -22.36 0.93 -20.97
N GLU A 423 -21.66 -0.20 -20.93
CA GLU A 423 -20.89 -0.69 -19.80
C GLU A 423 -19.65 0.16 -19.50
N LEU A 424 -19.18 0.97 -20.46
CA LEU A 424 -17.99 1.80 -20.33
C LEU A 424 -18.31 3.30 -20.27
N LYS A 425 -19.58 3.68 -20.08
CA LYS A 425 -20.00 5.09 -19.96
C LYS A 425 -19.29 5.86 -18.85
N SER A 426 -18.80 5.17 -17.81
CA SER A 426 -18.06 5.81 -16.71
C SER A 426 -16.57 6.06 -17.04
N PHE A 427 -16.09 5.53 -18.17
CA PHE A 427 -14.71 5.70 -18.65
C PHE A 427 -14.44 7.16 -19.01
N ARG A 428 -13.63 7.81 -18.17
CA ARG A 428 -13.27 9.22 -18.35
C ARG A 428 -12.19 9.36 -19.42
N MET A 429 -12.53 9.97 -20.56
CA MET A 429 -11.55 10.30 -21.58
C MET A 429 -10.55 11.36 -21.10
N SER A 430 -9.32 11.27 -21.60
CA SER A 430 -8.24 12.21 -21.30
C SER A 430 -7.27 12.32 -22.49
N PRO A 431 -6.31 13.27 -22.47
CA PRO A 431 -5.30 13.40 -23.50
C PRO A 431 -4.56 12.09 -23.84
N VAL A 432 -4.28 11.28 -22.83
CA VAL A 432 -3.78 9.90 -22.96
C VAL A 432 -4.72 9.01 -22.16
N CYS A 433 -5.21 7.93 -22.76
CA CYS A 433 -6.13 6.99 -22.12
C CYS A 433 -5.43 5.63 -21.95
N VAL A 434 -5.33 5.16 -20.69
CA VAL A 434 -4.75 3.87 -20.33
C VAL A 434 -5.78 3.12 -19.50
N GLN A 435 -6.40 2.10 -20.10
CA GLN A 435 -7.45 1.30 -19.48
C GLN A 435 -6.87 0.41 -18.37
N ASP A 436 -7.55 0.35 -17.22
CA ASP A 436 -7.23 -0.62 -16.17
C ASP A 436 -7.59 -2.04 -16.66
N PRO A 437 -6.72 -3.04 -16.42
CA PRO A 437 -6.92 -4.37 -16.98
C PRO A 437 -8.08 -5.15 -16.37
N TYR A 438 -8.51 -4.85 -15.14
CA TYR A 438 -9.65 -5.54 -14.51
C TYR A 438 -10.89 -4.65 -14.48
N LEU A 439 -10.74 -3.38 -14.07
CA LEU A 439 -11.84 -2.42 -14.07
C LEU A 439 -11.87 -1.66 -15.41
N LEU A 440 -12.42 -2.29 -16.44
CA LEU A 440 -12.35 -1.79 -17.83
C LEU A 440 -12.94 -0.39 -18.03
N GLU A 441 -13.85 0.03 -17.16
CA GLU A 441 -14.45 1.36 -17.14
C GLU A 441 -13.54 2.42 -16.50
N HIS A 442 -12.38 2.04 -15.96
CA HIS A 442 -11.44 2.95 -15.32
C HIS A 442 -10.28 3.32 -16.25
N ASN A 443 -10.14 4.62 -16.52
CA ASN A 443 -8.96 5.19 -17.14
C ASN A 443 -7.95 5.61 -16.07
N THR A 444 -6.85 4.86 -15.95
CA THR A 444 -5.82 5.11 -14.93
C THR A 444 -5.08 6.43 -15.14
N SER A 445 -5.08 6.97 -16.37
CA SER A 445 -4.48 8.26 -16.70
C SER A 445 -5.48 9.41 -16.73
N ALA A 446 -6.72 9.24 -16.27
CA ALA A 446 -7.72 10.31 -16.24
C ALA A 446 -7.28 11.54 -15.43
N ASN A 447 -6.50 11.34 -14.36
CA ASN A 447 -5.95 12.44 -13.55
C ASN A 447 -4.96 13.34 -14.33
N TYR A 448 -4.46 12.87 -15.47
CA TYR A 448 -3.62 13.65 -16.38
C TYR A 448 -4.39 14.80 -17.04
N ASP A 449 -5.70 14.67 -17.20
CA ASP A 449 -6.57 15.68 -17.83
C ASP A 449 -6.84 16.89 -16.92
N ILE A 450 -7.14 16.65 -15.64
CA ILE A 450 -7.57 17.66 -14.66
C ILE A 450 -6.53 18.80 -14.52
N ILE A 451 -5.26 18.54 -14.82
CA ILE A 451 -4.16 19.44 -14.49
C ILE A 451 -3.45 20.00 -15.73
N LEU A 452 -3.55 19.35 -16.90
CA LEU A 452 -2.87 19.78 -18.13
C LEU A 452 -3.81 20.18 -19.29
N GLY A 453 -5.09 19.81 -19.22
CA GLY A 453 -6.09 20.09 -20.25
C GLY A 453 -5.59 19.80 -21.68
N ALA A 454 -5.84 20.72 -22.61
CA ALA A 454 -5.46 20.60 -24.02
C ALA A 454 -3.95 20.39 -24.28
N THR A 455 -3.06 20.66 -23.31
CA THR A 455 -1.61 20.51 -23.49
C THR A 455 -1.08 19.10 -23.19
N GLY A 456 -1.90 18.24 -22.57
CA GLY A 456 -1.46 16.91 -22.11
C GLY A 456 -0.82 16.06 -23.21
N LYS A 457 -1.37 16.06 -24.43
CA LYS A 457 -0.83 15.24 -25.55
C LYS A 457 0.56 15.69 -25.97
N LYS A 458 0.77 17.02 -26.04
CA LYS A 458 2.07 17.61 -26.34
C LYS A 458 3.07 17.29 -25.22
N CYS A 459 2.63 17.29 -23.96
CA CYS A 459 3.45 16.88 -22.83
C CYS A 459 3.84 15.39 -22.89
N ALA A 460 2.92 14.50 -23.26
CA ALA A 460 3.22 13.08 -23.46
C ALA A 460 4.22 12.86 -24.60
N LYS A 461 4.00 13.45 -25.79
CA LYS A 461 4.95 13.36 -26.90
C LYS A 461 6.32 13.95 -26.54
N ASN A 462 6.35 15.09 -25.86
CA ASN A 462 7.59 15.69 -25.38
C ASN A 462 8.34 14.78 -24.40
N PHE A 463 7.64 14.06 -23.53
CA PHE A 463 8.25 13.08 -22.63
C PHE A 463 8.98 11.99 -23.40
N PHE A 464 8.31 11.32 -24.33
CA PHE A 464 8.93 10.25 -25.11
C PHE A 464 10.03 10.78 -26.04
N HIS A 465 9.88 11.99 -26.59
CA HIS A 465 10.93 12.66 -27.37
C HIS A 465 12.18 12.94 -26.52
N ILE A 466 12.04 13.45 -25.29
CA ILE A 466 13.17 13.67 -24.37
C ILE A 466 13.87 12.34 -24.06
N GLY A 467 13.10 11.26 -23.86
CA GLY A 467 13.65 9.92 -23.67
C GLY A 467 14.50 9.46 -24.85
N MET A 468 13.97 9.62 -26.08
CA MET A 468 14.68 9.26 -27.31
C MET A 468 15.98 10.06 -27.49
N GLU A 469 15.93 11.38 -27.26
CA GLU A 469 17.11 12.26 -27.35
C GLU A 469 18.23 11.84 -26.38
N VAL A 470 17.87 11.41 -25.16
CA VAL A 470 18.84 10.92 -24.18
C VAL A 470 19.55 9.65 -24.69
N ILE A 471 18.80 8.71 -25.29
CA ILE A 471 19.39 7.48 -25.86
C ILE A 471 20.30 7.79 -27.05
N LEU A 472 19.87 8.67 -27.95
CA LEU A 472 20.66 9.06 -29.13
C LEU A 472 21.95 9.80 -28.73
N ARG A 473 21.92 10.63 -27.68
CA ARG A 473 23.13 11.26 -27.12
C ARG A 473 24.06 10.23 -26.49
N TRP A 474 23.53 9.22 -25.80
CA TRP A 474 24.34 8.17 -25.21
C TRP A 474 25.04 7.30 -26.25
N ARG A 475 24.33 6.89 -27.32
CA ARG A 475 24.92 6.13 -28.43
C ARG A 475 26.07 6.89 -29.09
N ARG A 476 25.94 8.21 -29.27
CA ARG A 476 27.02 9.07 -29.77
C ARG A 476 28.24 9.09 -28.86
N LYS A 477 28.05 9.13 -27.52
CA LYS A 477 29.15 9.08 -26.55
C LYS A 477 29.89 7.75 -26.54
N LEU A 478 29.18 6.63 -26.70
CA LEU A 478 29.83 5.32 -26.78
C LEU A 478 30.63 5.13 -28.06
N ASN A 479 30.05 5.50 -29.20
CA ASN A 479 30.77 5.42 -30.47
C ASN A 479 32.04 6.28 -30.41
N TYR A 480 31.95 7.51 -29.87
CA TYR A 480 33.11 8.37 -29.66
C TYR A 480 34.15 7.79 -28.70
N ALA A 481 33.74 7.08 -27.64
CA ALA A 481 34.65 6.41 -26.72
C ALA A 481 35.32 5.16 -27.34
N GLN A 482 34.63 4.47 -28.25
CA GLN A 482 35.18 3.34 -29.01
C GLN A 482 36.15 3.81 -30.10
N ASP A 483 35.83 4.92 -30.78
CA ASP A 483 36.72 5.54 -31.78
C ASP A 483 38.02 6.03 -31.13
N ILE A 484 37.95 6.65 -29.94
CA ILE A 484 39.16 7.04 -29.18
C ILE A 484 39.97 5.82 -28.73
N ALA A 485 39.31 4.73 -28.29
CA ALA A 485 40.02 3.53 -27.86
C ALA A 485 40.75 2.85 -29.04
N GLN A 486 40.18 2.89 -30.25
CA GLN A 486 40.80 2.37 -31.47
C GLN A 486 41.92 3.27 -32.04
N GLU A 487 41.89 4.57 -31.76
CA GLU A 487 42.99 5.50 -32.13
C GLU A 487 44.17 5.47 -31.13
N THR A 488 44.01 4.82 -29.98
CA THR A 488 45.05 4.68 -28.94
C THR A 488 45.70 3.29 -28.84
N GLU A 489 45.30 2.34 -29.68
CA GLU A 489 46.01 1.07 -29.96
C GLU A 489 46.84 1.20 -31.23
#